data_AF-A0A978VN43-F1
#
_entry.id   AF-A0A978VN43-F1
#
_cell.length_a   1.000
_cell.length_b   1.000
_cell.length_c   1.000
_cell.angle_alpha   90.00
_cell.angle_beta   90.00
_cell.angle_gamma   90.00
#
_symmetry.space_group_name_H-M   'P 1'
#
loop_
_entity.id
_entity.type
_entity.pdbx_description
1 polymer ?
#
loop_
_entity_poly.entity_id
_entity_poly.type
_entity_poly.pdbx_seq_one_letter_code
_entity_poly.pdbx_strand_id
1 'polypeptide(L)'
;MAIGEKNPKIKEAITQKFGEYLSRAEEIRDILDSGGGSGLHRMVMRAPASPKSKGLRTERRGDPDQEKLRAGLDSVIITEKSNVKWNDVAGLESAKQALQEAVILRVKFPQFFTG
;
A
#
# COMPACT_ATOMS: atom_id res chain seq x y z
N MET A 1 32.19 44.42 -5.83
CA MET A 1 31.26 45.26 -5.05
C MET A 1 29.85 44.76 -5.35
N ALA A 2 29.14 44.28 -4.33
CA ALA A 2 27.73 43.87 -4.26
C ALA A 2 27.18 42.80 -5.25
N ILE A 3 27.44 41.52 -4.95
CA ILE A 3 26.55 40.39 -5.33
C ILE A 3 25.53 40.26 -4.20
N GLY A 4 24.35 40.85 -4.35
CA GLY A 4 23.43 40.95 -3.23
C GLY A 4 22.08 41.56 -3.54
N GLU A 5 21.52 41.28 -4.72
CA GLU A 5 20.09 41.46 -4.92
C GLU A 5 19.36 40.36 -4.14
N LYS A 6 19.15 40.63 -2.85
CA LYS A 6 18.29 39.87 -1.95
C LYS A 6 16.86 40.04 -2.46
N ASN A 7 16.44 39.16 -3.36
CA ASN A 7 15.06 39.16 -3.84
C ASN A 7 14.12 38.96 -2.63
N PRO A 8 13.32 39.97 -2.24
CA PRO A 8 12.53 39.93 -1.01
C PRO A 8 11.55 38.76 -1.00
N LYS A 9 11.05 38.37 -2.19
CA LYS A 9 10.15 37.22 -2.37
C LYS A 9 10.81 35.89 -1.99
N ILE A 10 12.11 35.73 -2.25
CA ILE A 10 12.85 34.52 -1.90
C ILE A 10 13.05 34.46 -0.38
N LYS A 11 13.39 35.60 0.23
CA LYS A 11 13.53 35.70 1.69
C LYS A 11 12.20 35.39 2.39
N GLU A 12 11.10 35.91 1.87
CA GLU A 12 9.75 35.65 2.36
C GLU A 12 9.37 34.18 2.24
N ALA A 13 9.59 33.57 1.05
CA ALA A 13 9.33 32.15 0.83
C ALA A 13 10.15 31.24 1.75
N ILE A 14 11.44 31.55 1.97
CA ILE A 14 12.29 30.80 2.90
C ILE A 14 11.79 30.94 4.34
N THR A 15 11.43 32.16 4.76
CA THR A 15 10.94 32.42 6.13
C THR A 15 9.61 31.70 6.37
N GLN A 16 8.72 31.70 5.39
CA GLN A 16 7.46 30.96 5.43
C GLN A 16 7.71 29.46 5.55
N LYS A 17 8.54 28.88 4.67
CA LYS A 17 8.86 27.45 4.70
C LYS A 17 9.55 27.03 5.98
N PHE A 18 10.40 27.89 6.54
CA PHE A 18 11.06 27.64 7.82
C PHE A 18 10.05 27.49 8.96
N GLY A 19 9.05 28.38 9.04
CA GLY A 19 7.96 28.27 10.02
C GLY A 19 7.09 27.01 9.84
N GLU A 20 6.78 26.66 8.59
CA GLU A 20 6.05 25.43 8.26
C GLU A 20 6.82 24.17 8.71
N TYR A 21 8.14 24.11 8.45
CA TYR A 21 8.98 22.99 8.87
C TYR A 21 9.16 22.91 10.39
N LEU A 22 9.28 24.04 11.09
CA LEU A 22 9.33 24.07 12.55
C LEU A 22 8.03 23.51 13.16
N SER A 23 6.88 24.00 12.70
CA SER A 23 5.58 23.55 13.21
C SER A 23 5.39 22.05 12.98
N ARG A 24 5.74 21.55 11.79
CA ARG A 24 5.69 20.11 11.47
C ARG A 24 6.65 19.29 12.33
N ALA A 25 7.84 19.81 12.63
CA ALA A 25 8.79 19.13 13.48
C ALA A 25 8.28 19.02 14.93
N GLU A 26 7.59 20.04 15.43
CA GLU A 26 6.93 20.01 16.74
C GLU A 26 5.78 19.01 16.79
N GLU A 27 4.90 18.98 15.77
CA GLU A 27 3.84 17.98 15.65
C GLU A 27 4.39 16.54 15.62
N ILE A 28 5.46 16.30 14.84
CA ILE A 28 6.10 14.98 14.77
C ILE A 28 6.69 14.60 16.12
N ARG A 29 7.30 15.53 16.84
CA ARG A 29 7.83 15.28 18.19
C ARG A 29 6.71 14.94 19.16
N ASP A 30 5.61 15.67 19.15
CA ASP A 30 4.48 15.43 20.06
C ASP A 30 3.85 14.05 19.81
N ILE A 31 3.77 13.60 18.55
CA ILE A 31 3.32 12.25 18.19
C ILE A 31 4.30 11.16 18.67
N LEU A 32 5.61 11.41 18.56
CA LEU A 32 6.64 10.47 19.01
C LEU A 32 6.71 10.37 20.55
N ASP A 33 6.62 11.50 21.25
CA ASP A 33 6.62 11.57 22.71
C ASP A 33 5.32 11.03 23.32
N SER A 34 4.18 11.19 22.61
CA SER A 34 2.89 10.59 23.00
C SER A 34 2.79 9.08 22.73
N GLY A 35 3.90 8.42 22.36
CA GLY A 35 3.99 6.96 22.25
C GLY A 35 3.57 6.37 20.89
N GLY A 36 3.50 7.20 19.83
CA GLY A 36 3.14 6.79 18.47
C GLY A 36 4.28 6.16 17.67
N GLY A 37 5.00 5.19 18.24
CA GLY A 37 6.05 4.43 17.54
C GLY A 37 5.53 3.12 16.95
N SER A 38 4.68 3.19 15.92
CA SER A 38 4.29 2.01 15.15
C SER A 38 5.43 1.54 14.24
N GLY A 39 5.98 0.36 14.54
CA GLY A 39 5.80 -0.74 13.59
C GLY A 39 6.60 -0.77 12.28
N LEU A 40 7.68 -0.01 12.10
CA LEU A 40 8.58 -0.21 10.95
C LEU A 40 10.06 -0.10 11.40
N HIS A 41 10.85 -1.14 11.12
CA HIS A 41 12.32 -1.21 11.29
C HIS A 41 12.92 -1.88 12.56
N ARG A 42 12.34 -3.00 13.02
CA ARG A 42 13.10 -3.99 13.81
C ARG A 42 12.94 -5.39 13.22
N MET A 43 13.41 -5.56 11.99
CA MET A 43 13.56 -6.87 11.37
C MET A 43 14.99 -7.11 10.94
N VAL A 44 15.94 -6.99 11.87
CA VAL A 44 17.21 -7.69 11.76
C VAL A 44 17.65 -8.09 13.17
N MET A 45 17.91 -9.39 13.33
CA MET A 45 18.58 -10.07 14.43
C MET A 45 17.73 -10.81 15.49
N ARG A 46 17.91 -12.14 15.44
CA ARG A 46 17.74 -13.21 16.45
C ARG A 46 16.39 -13.91 16.59
N ALA A 47 16.30 -15.07 15.93
CA ALA A 47 15.86 -16.32 16.57
C ALA A 47 17.08 -16.98 17.28
N PRO A 48 16.95 -18.00 18.16
CA PRO A 48 15.74 -18.72 18.60
C PRO A 48 15.60 -18.87 20.14
N ALA A 49 14.39 -19.13 20.64
CA ALA A 49 14.08 -20.04 21.76
C ALA A 49 12.57 -20.01 22.09
N SER A 50 11.91 -21.16 22.00
CA SER A 50 10.57 -21.41 22.55
C SER A 50 10.66 -21.49 24.11
N PRO A 51 9.59 -21.26 24.90
CA PRO A 51 8.48 -22.21 25.00
C PRO A 51 7.07 -21.62 25.21
N LYS A 52 6.09 -22.42 24.79
CA LYS A 52 4.65 -22.46 25.11
C LYS A 52 4.11 -21.43 26.13
N SER A 53 3.17 -20.59 25.69
CA SER A 53 2.11 -20.08 26.56
C SER A 53 0.75 -20.17 25.85
N LYS A 54 -0.25 -20.45 26.69
CA LYS A 54 -1.59 -20.92 26.42
C LYS A 54 -2.35 -20.02 25.45
N GLY A 55 -3.19 -20.65 24.64
CA GLY A 55 -4.14 -19.97 23.77
C GLY A 55 -5.01 -18.98 24.53
N LEU A 56 -4.74 -17.69 24.31
CA LEU A 56 -5.76 -16.67 24.38
C LEU A 56 -6.30 -16.54 22.96
N ARG A 57 -7.49 -17.11 22.73
CA ARG A 57 -8.41 -16.61 21.72
C ARG A 57 -8.79 -15.19 22.15
N THR A 58 -7.91 -14.23 21.91
CA THR A 58 -8.34 -12.87 21.73
C THR A 58 -9.11 -12.89 20.42
N GLU A 59 -10.43 -12.95 20.53
CA GLU A 59 -11.33 -12.42 19.51
C GLU A 59 -10.75 -11.06 19.12
N ARG A 60 -9.92 -11.03 18.06
CA ARG A 60 -9.45 -9.80 17.46
C ARG A 60 -10.71 -9.19 16.87
N ARG A 61 -11.37 -8.35 17.65
CA ARG A 61 -12.29 -7.33 17.15
C ARG A 61 -11.53 -6.71 15.97
N GLY A 62 -11.99 -7.01 14.76
CA GLY A 62 -11.31 -6.57 13.54
C GLY A 62 -11.03 -5.09 13.69
N ASP A 63 -9.79 -4.69 13.42
CA ASP A 63 -9.44 -3.27 13.43
C ASP A 63 -10.46 -2.57 12.52
N PRO A 64 -11.20 -1.56 13.01
CA PRO A 64 -12.25 -0.90 12.23
C PRO A 64 -11.71 -0.32 10.92
N ASP A 65 -10.41 -0.01 10.85
CA ASP A 65 -9.79 0.44 9.61
C ASP A 65 -9.54 -0.72 8.64
N GLN A 66 -9.27 -1.93 9.13
CA GLN A 66 -9.17 -3.11 8.28
C GLN A 66 -10.53 -3.50 7.67
N GLU A 67 -11.63 -3.27 8.40
CA GLU A 67 -12.98 -3.50 7.89
C GLU A 67 -13.38 -2.47 6.84
N LYS A 68 -13.04 -1.18 7.04
CA LYS A 68 -13.19 -0.14 6.00
C LYS A 68 -12.39 -0.45 4.74
N LEU A 69 -11.16 -0.95 4.89
CA LEU A 69 -10.33 -1.34 3.74
C LEU A 69 -10.95 -2.52 2.98
N ARG A 70 -11.46 -3.53 3.69
CA ARG A 70 -12.16 -4.67 3.06
C ARG A 70 -13.42 -4.22 2.33
N ALA A 71 -14.24 -3.38 2.95
CA ALA A 71 -15.43 -2.80 2.33
C ALA A 71 -15.07 -1.98 1.07
N GLY A 72 -13.96 -1.23 1.11
CA GLY A 72 -13.44 -0.52 -0.05
C GLY A 72 -13.05 -1.48 -1.19
N LEU A 73 -12.36 -2.57 -0.87
CA LEU A 73 -11.97 -3.59 -1.86
C LEU A 73 -13.18 -4.29 -2.47
N ASP A 74 -14.15 -4.68 -1.64
CA ASP A 74 -15.36 -5.38 -2.10
C ASP A 74 -16.18 -4.52 -3.07
N SER A 75 -16.19 -3.19 -2.89
CA SER A 75 -16.89 -2.26 -3.79
C SER A 75 -16.27 -2.18 -5.20
N VAL A 76 -14.98 -2.50 -5.33
CA VAL A 76 -14.24 -2.47 -6.61
C VAL A 76 -14.34 -3.81 -7.33
N ILE A 77 -14.65 -4.88 -6.60
CA ILE A 77 -14.83 -6.20 -7.18
C ILE A 77 -16.17 -6.25 -7.90
N ILE A 78 -16.11 -6.31 -9.23
CA ILE A 78 -17.29 -6.51 -10.07
C ILE A 78 -17.77 -7.95 -9.86
N THR A 79 -18.93 -8.11 -9.24
CA THR A 79 -19.56 -9.42 -8.98
C THR A 79 -20.40 -9.90 -10.15
N GLU A 80 -20.89 -8.97 -10.98
CA GLU A 80 -21.69 -9.27 -12.17
C GLU A 80 -20.80 -9.62 -13.37
N LYS A 81 -21.16 -10.70 -14.06
CA LYS A 81 -20.45 -11.11 -15.26
C LYS A 81 -20.91 -10.27 -16.45
N SER A 82 -20.01 -9.45 -17.00
CA SER A 82 -20.24 -8.80 -18.29
C SER A 82 -20.29 -9.85 -19.41
N ASN A 83 -21.33 -9.80 -20.24
CA ASN A 83 -21.57 -10.78 -21.31
C ASN A 83 -20.79 -10.44 -22.59
N VAL A 84 -19.47 -10.34 -22.51
CA VAL A 84 -18.60 -10.08 -23.67
C VAL A 84 -17.95 -11.37 -24.14
N LYS A 85 -18.08 -11.68 -25.44
CA LYS A 85 -17.44 -12.86 -26.05
C LYS A 85 -16.15 -12.45 -26.78
N TRP A 86 -15.21 -13.39 -26.93
CA TRP A 86 -13.96 -13.15 -27.66
C TRP A 86 -14.15 -12.76 -29.14
N ASN A 87 -15.29 -13.16 -29.73
CA ASN A 87 -15.67 -12.78 -31.10
C ASN A 87 -16.16 -11.34 -31.21
N ASP A 88 -16.60 -10.74 -30.10
CA ASP A 88 -17.09 -9.36 -30.07
C ASP A 88 -15.91 -8.36 -30.02
N VAL A 89 -14.69 -8.86 -29.79
CA VAL A 89 -13.46 -8.06 -29.76
C VAL A 89 -12.73 -8.24 -31.09
N ALA A 90 -12.64 -7.17 -31.89
CA ALA A 90 -11.95 -7.20 -33.18
C ALA A 90 -10.42 -7.17 -33.00
N GLY A 91 -9.70 -8.03 -33.72
CA GLY A 91 -8.23 -8.07 -33.71
C GLY A 91 -7.63 -8.56 -32.39
N LEU A 92 -6.42 -8.06 -32.07
CA LEU A 92 -5.67 -8.39 -30.83
C LEU A 92 -5.37 -9.88 -30.61
N GLU A 93 -5.22 -10.65 -31.69
CA GLU A 93 -5.09 -12.12 -31.60
C GLU A 93 -3.92 -12.59 -30.72
N SER A 94 -2.77 -11.91 -30.80
CA SER A 94 -1.63 -12.19 -29.91
C SER A 94 -1.97 -11.97 -28.43
N ALA A 95 -2.72 -10.92 -28.10
CA ALA A 95 -3.13 -10.64 -26.73
C ALA A 95 -4.23 -11.60 -26.25
N LYS A 96 -5.19 -11.97 -27.12
CA LYS A 96 -6.22 -12.98 -26.81
C LYS A 96 -5.59 -14.33 -26.49
N GLN A 97 -4.64 -14.77 -27.32
CA GLN A 97 -3.92 -16.02 -27.11
C GLN A 97 -3.11 -16.00 -25.81
N ALA A 98 -2.38 -14.93 -25.53
CA ALA A 98 -1.62 -14.78 -24.28
C ALA A 98 -2.52 -14.86 -23.04
N LEU A 99 -3.68 -14.20 -23.06
CA LEU A 99 -4.65 -14.27 -21.95
C LEU A 99 -5.26 -15.67 -21.79
N GLN A 100 -5.55 -16.34 -22.90
CA GLN A 100 -6.07 -17.71 -22.89
C GLN A 100 -5.06 -18.70 -22.32
N GLU A 101 -3.78 -18.59 -22.68
CA GLU A 101 -2.73 -19.44 -22.15
C GLU A 101 -2.44 -19.15 -20.67
N ALA A 102 -2.29 -17.87 -20.32
CA ALA A 102 -1.93 -17.46 -18.96
C ALA A 102 -3.03 -17.71 -17.92
N VAL A 103 -4.30 -17.54 -18.30
CA VAL A 103 -5.43 -17.61 -17.36
C VAL A 103 -6.26 -18.88 -17.57
N ILE A 104 -6.71 -19.13 -18.80
CA ILE A 104 -7.67 -20.23 -19.07
C ILE A 104 -6.96 -21.59 -19.00
N LEU A 105 -5.79 -21.74 -19.61
CA LEU A 105 -5.06 -23.01 -19.61
C LEU A 105 -4.62 -23.41 -18.20
N ARG A 106 -4.18 -22.43 -17.38
CA ARG A 106 -3.80 -22.65 -15.98
C ARG A 106 -4.94 -23.26 -15.17
N VAL A 107 -6.16 -22.78 -15.36
CA VAL A 107 -7.37 -23.27 -14.67
C VAL A 107 -7.83 -24.61 -15.24
N LYS A 108 -7.78 -24.76 -16.57
CA LYS A 108 -8.29 -25.96 -17.26
C LYS A 108 -7.37 -27.16 -17.13
N PHE A 109 -6.06 -26.94 -17.06
CA PHE A 109 -5.06 -27.98 -16.93
C PHE A 109 -4.00 -27.61 -15.88
N PRO A 110 -4.34 -27.57 -14.58
CA PRO A 110 -3.41 -27.16 -13.52
C PRO A 110 -2.12 -28.00 -13.48
N GLN A 111 -2.20 -29.26 -13.93
CA GLN A 111 -1.10 -30.22 -13.96
C GLN A 111 0.02 -29.86 -14.95
N PHE A 112 -0.25 -29.11 -16.01
CA PHE A 112 0.79 -28.64 -16.93
C PHE A 112 1.58 -27.46 -16.39
N PHE A 113 1.21 -26.98 -15.20
CA PHE A 113 1.78 -25.80 -14.57
C PHE A 113 2.30 -26.07 -13.16
N THR A 114 2.71 -27.30 -12.89
CA THR A 114 3.55 -27.68 -11.75
C THR A 114 5.00 -27.40 -12.16
N GLY A 115 5.62 -26.37 -11.59
CA GLY A 115 6.97 -25.93 -11.97
C GLY A 115 8.03 -27.03 -11.93
#